data_AF-A0A1M7BI04-F1
#
_entry.id   AF-A0A1M7BI04-F1
#
_cell.length_a   1.000
_cell.length_b   1.000
_cell.length_c   1.000
_cell.angle_alpha   90.00
_cell.angle_beta   90.00
_cell.angle_gamma   90.00
#
_symmetry.space_group_name_H-M   'P 1'
#
loop_
_entity.id
_entity.type
_entity.pdbx_description
1 polymer ?
#
loop_
_entity_poly.entity_id
_entity_poly.type
_entity_poly.pdbx_seq_one_letter_code
_entity_poly.pdbx_strand_id
1 'polypeptide(L)'
;MADDKNTQPADDTQLDQNGAPADHVAGELTEEPTAPEIGEVEGSEGAPHATGSKTDAELADLKDKYLRLAAEFENYKRRTTKERADLFKSANQELMVALLPVLDDFDRARHHTKDTEDANTVRESIDIIYNKLQKTLNQKGLAPMEAKGGAFDPDLHEAITQIPAPSEELKGKIVDEVEKGYYLGDKVIRHAKVVLGA
;
A
#
# COMPACT_ATOMS: atom_id res chain seq x y z
N MET A 1 29.05 30.96 57.42
CA MET A 1 28.03 31.11 56.37
C MET A 1 27.78 29.71 55.86
N ALA A 2 26.94 28.96 56.58
CA ALA A 2 25.51 28.78 56.31
C ALA A 2 25.35 27.92 55.03
N ASP A 3 25.19 26.60 55.20
CA ASP A 3 23.90 25.86 55.16
C ASP A 3 23.57 25.50 53.71
N ASP A 4 23.09 24.33 53.29
CA ASP A 4 22.80 23.01 53.84
C ASP A 4 22.27 22.19 52.63
N LYS A 5 22.26 20.87 52.74
CA LYS A 5 21.40 19.89 52.02
C LYS A 5 21.80 19.39 50.63
N ASN A 6 22.51 18.26 50.70
CA ASN A 6 22.10 16.99 50.11
C ASN A 6 20.56 16.72 50.16
N THR A 7 20.06 16.02 49.14
CA THR A 7 19.06 14.93 49.16
C THR A 7 18.04 15.04 48.01
N GLN A 8 17.91 13.93 47.27
CA GLN A 8 16.93 13.65 46.21
C GLN A 8 15.48 13.78 46.69
N PRO A 9 14.51 13.67 45.76
CA PRO A 9 13.80 12.38 45.71
C PRO A 9 13.71 11.78 44.31
N ALA A 10 13.62 10.45 44.29
CA ALA A 10 13.07 9.65 43.22
C ALA A 10 11.56 9.94 43.06
N ASP A 11 10.96 9.77 41.88
CA ASP A 11 10.26 8.53 41.53
C ASP A 11 9.57 8.65 40.15
N ASP A 12 9.36 7.48 39.57
CA ASP A 12 8.67 7.09 38.34
C ASP A 12 7.55 8.00 37.83
N THR A 13 7.51 8.22 36.50
CA THR A 13 6.34 7.77 35.71
C THR A 13 6.71 7.59 34.23
N GLN A 14 6.30 6.44 33.72
CA GLN A 14 6.40 5.96 32.35
C GLN A 14 5.86 6.96 31.31
N LEU A 15 6.57 7.08 30.18
CA LEU A 15 6.04 7.69 28.96
C LEU A 15 5.02 6.74 28.34
N ASP A 16 3.75 7.04 28.59
CA ASP A 16 2.59 6.69 27.78
C ASP A 16 2.84 7.04 26.30
N GLN A 17 2.97 6.01 25.47
CA GLN A 17 2.73 6.11 24.04
C GLN A 17 1.48 5.29 23.71
N ASN A 18 0.32 5.94 23.66
CA ASN A 18 -0.85 5.44 22.96
C ASN A 18 -1.70 6.59 22.40
N GLY A 19 -1.99 6.53 21.10
CA GLY A 19 -3.12 7.27 20.53
C GLY A 19 -2.99 7.67 19.06
N ALA A 20 -3.16 6.72 18.15
CA ALA A 20 -4.23 6.71 17.12
C ALA A 20 -3.89 5.71 15.99
N PRO A 21 -4.90 5.04 15.42
CA PRO A 21 -4.77 3.68 14.92
C PRO A 21 -4.36 3.65 13.44
N ALA A 22 -3.35 2.84 13.14
CA ALA A 22 -3.13 2.35 11.79
C ALA A 22 -4.05 1.15 11.59
N ASP A 23 -5.08 1.35 10.78
CA ASP A 23 -6.05 0.36 10.34
C ASP A 23 -5.37 -0.66 9.41
N HIS A 24 -4.59 -1.56 9.98
CA HIS A 24 -4.06 -2.75 9.32
C HIS A 24 -4.75 -3.97 9.90
N VAL A 25 -5.96 -4.22 9.42
CA VAL A 25 -6.67 -5.49 9.61
C VAL A 25 -5.96 -6.55 8.76
N ALA A 26 -4.82 -7.04 9.26
CA ALA A 26 -4.33 -8.37 8.92
C ALA A 26 -5.19 -9.36 9.73
N GLY A 27 -6.40 -9.60 9.23
CA GLY A 27 -7.30 -10.62 9.75
C GLY A 27 -6.66 -11.98 9.57
N GLU A 28 -6.13 -12.51 10.67
CA GLU A 28 -5.78 -13.91 10.87
C GLU A 28 -7.07 -14.73 10.75
N LEU A 29 -7.39 -15.17 9.52
CA LEU A 29 -8.45 -16.14 9.25
C LEU A 29 -7.83 -17.54 9.28
N THR A 30 -7.47 -18.00 10.47
CA THR A 30 -7.40 -19.44 10.78
C THR A 30 -8.81 -19.94 11.03
N GLU A 31 -9.60 -20.09 9.97
CA GLU A 31 -10.73 -21.01 9.98
C GLU A 31 -10.24 -22.34 9.39
N GLU A 32 -10.01 -23.33 10.24
CA GLU A 32 -10.07 -24.72 9.80
C GLU A 32 -11.51 -24.97 9.31
N PRO A 33 -11.72 -25.50 8.09
CA PRO A 33 -13.06 -25.84 7.66
C PRO A 33 -13.42 -27.20 8.26
N THR A 34 -14.35 -27.16 9.22
CA THR A 34 -15.10 -28.32 9.67
C THR A 34 -15.81 -28.96 8.47
N ALA A 35 -15.62 -30.26 8.31
CA ALA A 35 -16.43 -31.06 7.39
C ALA A 35 -17.92 -30.85 7.71
N PRO A 36 -18.82 -30.82 6.71
CA PRO A 36 -20.25 -30.73 6.98
C PRO A 36 -20.68 -32.00 7.72
N GLU A 37 -20.96 -31.85 9.02
CA GLU A 37 -21.60 -32.86 9.85
C GLU A 37 -23.05 -33.01 9.36
N ILE A 38 -23.31 -34.09 8.63
CA ILE A 38 -24.63 -34.46 8.15
C ILE A 38 -25.45 -34.97 9.33
N GLY A 39 -26.39 -34.15 9.80
CA GLY A 39 -27.44 -34.58 10.72
C GLY A 39 -28.25 -35.72 10.10
N GLU A 40 -28.37 -36.81 10.85
CA GLU A 40 -29.26 -37.94 10.54
C GLU A 40 -30.70 -37.43 10.42
N VAL A 41 -31.32 -37.67 9.26
CA VAL A 41 -32.77 -37.50 9.08
C VAL A 41 -33.41 -38.84 9.44
N GLU A 42 -33.91 -38.95 10.68
CA GLU A 42 -34.72 -40.08 11.14
C GLU A 42 -36.01 -40.22 10.30
N GLY A 43 -36.37 -41.49 10.06
CA GLY A 43 -37.31 -41.91 9.03
C GLY A 43 -38.79 -41.67 9.31
N SER A 44 -39.57 -41.72 8.23
CA SER A 44 -41.01 -41.95 8.24
C SER A 44 -41.30 -43.17 7.35
N GLU A 45 -41.74 -44.26 7.99
CA GLU A 45 -42.22 -45.48 7.32
C GLU A 45 -43.61 -45.28 6.71
N GLY A 46 -43.75 -45.68 5.44
CA GLY A 46 -45.03 -45.83 4.74
C GLY A 46 -44.84 -46.33 3.30
N ALA A 47 -44.90 -47.65 3.08
CA ALA A 47 -44.80 -48.34 1.77
C ALA A 47 -46.18 -48.36 1.03
N PRO A 48 -46.32 -48.58 -0.31
CA PRO A 48 -45.49 -49.45 -1.16
C PRO A 48 -45.06 -48.96 -2.58
N HIS A 49 -43.84 -49.38 -2.95
CA HIS A 49 -43.19 -49.61 -4.26
C HIS A 49 -43.79 -49.11 -5.59
N ALA A 50 -43.03 -48.22 -6.27
CA ALA A 50 -42.48 -48.42 -7.64
C ALA A 50 -41.64 -47.22 -8.15
N THR A 51 -41.69 -46.06 -7.48
CA THR A 51 -41.00 -44.82 -7.93
C THR A 51 -39.79 -44.42 -7.08
N GLY A 52 -39.68 -44.92 -5.84
CA GLY A 52 -38.63 -44.54 -4.88
C GLY A 52 -37.20 -44.77 -5.37
N SER A 53 -36.92 -45.87 -6.08
CA SER A 53 -35.55 -46.17 -6.51
C SER A 53 -34.99 -45.22 -7.56
N LYS A 54 -35.85 -44.59 -8.38
CA LYS A 54 -35.40 -43.59 -9.37
C LYS A 54 -35.11 -42.26 -8.70
N THR A 55 -35.99 -41.80 -7.82
CA THR A 55 -35.80 -40.56 -7.04
C THR A 55 -34.62 -40.65 -6.08
N ASP A 56 -34.39 -41.80 -5.45
CA ASP A 56 -33.25 -42.00 -4.55
C ASP A 56 -31.92 -42.05 -5.32
N ALA A 57 -31.92 -42.65 -6.52
CA ALA A 57 -30.77 -42.66 -7.41
C ALA A 57 -30.46 -41.27 -7.97
N GLU A 58 -31.47 -40.49 -8.36
CA GLU A 58 -31.33 -39.10 -8.80
C GLU A 58 -30.82 -38.20 -7.67
N LEU A 59 -31.30 -38.40 -6.44
CA LEU A 59 -30.80 -37.71 -5.25
C LEU A 59 -29.34 -38.06 -4.95
N ALA A 60 -28.96 -39.33 -5.06
CA ALA A 60 -27.58 -39.76 -4.88
C ALA A 60 -26.64 -39.17 -5.95
N ASP A 61 -27.05 -39.17 -7.21
CA ASP A 61 -26.30 -38.57 -8.32
C ASP A 61 -26.16 -37.05 -8.17
N LEU A 62 -27.21 -36.36 -7.71
CA LEU A 62 -27.15 -34.93 -7.44
C LEU A 62 -26.26 -34.58 -6.24
N LYS A 63 -26.28 -35.41 -5.18
CA LYS A 63 -25.37 -35.27 -4.03
C LYS A 63 -23.91 -35.50 -4.43
N ASP A 64 -23.63 -36.50 -5.26
CA ASP A 64 -22.27 -36.74 -5.77
C ASP A 64 -21.78 -35.56 -6.64
N LYS A 65 -22.64 -35.06 -7.54
CA LYS A 65 -22.36 -33.86 -8.34
C LYS A 65 -22.10 -32.63 -7.47
N TYR A 66 -22.91 -32.44 -6.42
CA TYR A 66 -22.73 -31.34 -5.49
C TYR A 66 -21.42 -31.45 -4.71
N LEU A 67 -21.11 -32.64 -4.19
CA LEU A 67 -19.86 -32.88 -3.44
C LEU A 67 -18.64 -32.68 -4.33
N ARG A 68 -18.70 -33.15 -5.59
CA ARG A 68 -17.66 -32.91 -6.59
C ARG A 68 -17.51 -31.41 -6.88
N LEU A 69 -18.61 -30.70 -7.12
CA LEU A 69 -18.58 -29.27 -7.38
C LEU A 69 -18.02 -28.48 -6.18
N ALA A 70 -18.38 -28.86 -4.96
CA ALA A 70 -17.84 -28.27 -3.74
C ALA A 70 -16.32 -28.49 -3.66
N ALA A 71 -15.85 -29.71 -3.92
CA ALA A 71 -14.42 -30.02 -3.94
C ALA A 71 -13.65 -29.28 -5.06
N GLU A 72 -14.25 -29.12 -6.25
CA GLU A 72 -13.69 -28.32 -7.34
C GLU A 72 -13.61 -26.84 -6.95
N PHE A 73 -14.64 -26.32 -6.30
CA PHE A 73 -14.69 -24.94 -5.82
C PHE A 73 -13.65 -24.67 -4.73
N GLU A 74 -13.48 -25.57 -3.77
CA GLU A 74 -12.44 -25.47 -2.74
C GLU A 74 -11.03 -25.48 -3.36
N ASN A 75 -10.79 -26.38 -4.32
CA ASN A 75 -9.53 -26.42 -5.05
C ASN A 75 -9.28 -25.13 -5.85
N TYR A 76 -10.31 -24.60 -6.50
CA TYR A 76 -10.26 -23.32 -7.20
C TYR A 76 -9.92 -22.18 -6.23
N LYS A 77 -10.63 -22.07 -5.10
CA LYS A 77 -10.39 -21.04 -4.08
C LYS A 77 -8.96 -21.11 -3.55
N ARG A 78 -8.47 -22.32 -3.23
CA ARG A 78 -7.09 -22.54 -2.78
C ARG A 78 -6.08 -22.11 -3.84
N ARG A 79 -6.29 -22.47 -5.10
CA ARG A 79 -5.42 -22.08 -6.21
C ARG A 79 -5.41 -20.56 -6.41
N THR A 80 -6.58 -19.93 -6.46
CA THR A 80 -6.70 -18.48 -6.67
C THR A 80 -6.09 -17.68 -5.53
N THR A 81 -6.26 -18.10 -4.28
CA THR A 81 -5.59 -17.46 -3.13
C THR A 81 -4.07 -17.56 -3.25
N LYS A 82 -3.55 -18.72 -3.66
CA LYS A 82 -2.10 -18.89 -3.89
C LYS A 82 -1.59 -18.00 -5.01
N GLU A 83 -2.26 -17.97 -6.16
CA GLU A 83 -1.90 -17.11 -7.31
C GLU A 83 -1.92 -15.63 -6.91
N ARG A 84 -2.93 -15.20 -6.15
CA ARG A 84 -3.01 -13.82 -5.65
C ARG A 84 -1.86 -13.49 -4.69
N ALA A 85 -1.50 -14.42 -3.80
CA ALA A 85 -0.36 -14.24 -2.91
C ALA A 85 0.96 -14.15 -3.68
N ASP A 86 1.13 -14.95 -4.73
CA ASP A 86 2.33 -14.93 -5.57
C ASP A 86 2.40 -13.64 -6.42
N LEU A 87 1.27 -13.14 -6.89
CA LEU A 87 1.18 -11.81 -7.53
C LEU A 87 1.58 -10.70 -6.56
N PHE A 88 1.11 -10.70 -5.31
CA PHE A 88 1.52 -9.69 -4.33
C PHE A 88 3.02 -9.75 -4.02
N LYS A 89 3.62 -10.94 -3.92
CA LYS A 89 5.07 -11.10 -3.70
C LYS A 89 5.89 -10.56 -4.86
N SER A 90 5.41 -10.74 -6.09
CA SER A 90 6.11 -10.33 -7.32
C SER A 90 5.71 -8.93 -7.83
N ALA A 91 4.69 -8.29 -7.25
CA ALA A 91 4.17 -7.00 -7.70
C ALA A 91 5.25 -5.91 -7.80
N ASN A 92 6.19 -5.89 -6.84
CA ASN A 92 7.26 -4.89 -6.82
C ASN A 92 8.51 -5.34 -7.58
N GLN A 93 8.60 -6.59 -8.02
CA GLN A 93 9.80 -7.15 -8.64
C GLN A 93 10.22 -6.35 -9.88
N GLU A 94 9.25 -6.00 -10.73
CA GLU A 94 9.51 -5.24 -11.95
C GLU A 94 10.07 -3.83 -11.64
N LEU A 95 9.54 -3.16 -10.61
CA LEU A 95 10.04 -1.87 -10.15
C LEU A 95 11.45 -1.99 -9.58
N MET A 96 11.71 -3.00 -8.73
CA MET A 96 13.03 -3.22 -8.15
C MET A 96 14.08 -3.42 -9.23
N VAL A 97 13.81 -4.28 -10.23
CA VAL A 97 14.71 -4.51 -11.36
C VAL A 97 14.95 -3.23 -12.16
N ALA A 98 13.92 -2.40 -12.36
CA ALA A 98 14.06 -1.13 -13.08
C ALA A 98 14.90 -0.09 -12.32
N LEU A 99 14.96 -0.17 -10.98
CA LEU A 99 15.74 0.75 -10.14
C LEU A 99 17.21 0.33 -9.97
N LEU A 100 17.56 -0.94 -10.21
CA LEU A 100 18.95 -1.42 -10.11
C LEU A 100 19.95 -0.57 -10.92
N PRO A 101 19.68 -0.21 -12.18
CA PRO A 101 20.62 0.63 -12.95
C PRO A 101 20.81 2.03 -12.37
N VAL A 102 19.88 2.55 -11.57
CA VAL A 102 20.02 3.84 -10.87
C VAL A 102 20.95 3.66 -9.67
N LEU A 103 20.78 2.57 -8.92
CA LEU A 103 21.66 2.21 -7.81
C LEU A 103 23.09 1.99 -8.29
N ASP A 104 23.28 1.29 -9.41
CA ASP A 104 24.58 1.08 -10.03
C ASP A 104 25.26 2.40 -10.40
N ASP A 105 24.50 3.40 -10.87
CA ASP A 105 25.04 4.72 -11.20
C ASP A 105 25.38 5.52 -9.95
N PHE A 106 24.62 5.41 -8.85
CA PHE A 106 25.01 5.96 -7.56
C PHE A 106 26.33 5.37 -7.07
N ASP A 107 26.49 4.05 -7.14
CA ASP A 107 27.76 3.41 -6.76
C ASP A 107 28.90 3.90 -7.65
N ARG A 108 28.70 3.98 -8.97
CA ARG A 108 29.69 4.51 -9.92
C ARG A 108 30.09 5.95 -9.60
N ALA A 109 29.10 6.83 -9.38
CA ALA A 109 29.35 8.23 -9.02
C ALA A 109 30.12 8.32 -7.70
N ARG A 110 29.72 7.55 -6.67
CA ARG A 110 30.41 7.56 -5.37
C ARG A 110 31.87 7.14 -5.47
N HIS A 111 32.21 6.20 -6.34
CA HIS A 111 33.60 5.84 -6.60
C HIS A 111 34.35 6.92 -7.38
N HIS A 112 33.72 7.54 -8.37
CA HIS A 112 34.33 8.58 -9.21
C HIS A 112 34.55 9.89 -8.46
N THR A 113 33.65 10.25 -7.55
CA THR A 113 33.70 11.50 -6.79
C THR A 113 34.38 11.37 -5.43
N LYS A 114 34.89 10.19 -5.07
CA LYS A 114 35.46 9.95 -3.74
C LYS A 114 36.64 10.86 -3.43
N ASP A 115 37.50 11.06 -4.44
CA ASP A 115 38.78 11.75 -4.30
C ASP A 115 38.77 13.10 -5.06
N THR A 116 37.61 13.58 -5.50
CA THR A 116 37.47 14.88 -6.18
C THR A 116 37.04 15.98 -5.19
N GLU A 117 37.71 17.12 -5.24
CA GLU A 117 37.28 18.34 -4.53
C GLU A 117 36.41 19.25 -5.42
N ASP A 118 36.23 18.89 -6.70
CA ASP A 118 35.42 19.66 -7.62
C ASP A 118 33.92 19.44 -7.37
N ALA A 119 33.31 20.41 -6.69
CA ALA A 119 31.87 20.43 -6.42
C ALA A 119 31.01 20.41 -7.69
N ASN A 120 31.51 20.88 -8.84
CA ASN A 120 30.75 20.85 -10.09
C ASN A 120 30.65 19.42 -10.63
N THR A 121 31.76 18.69 -10.66
CA THR A 121 31.77 17.26 -11.00
C THR A 121 30.82 16.44 -10.11
N VAL A 122 30.81 16.73 -8.80
CA VAL A 122 29.88 16.06 -7.86
C VAL A 122 28.42 16.38 -8.20
N ARG A 123 28.09 17.67 -8.42
CA ARG A 123 26.73 18.10 -8.74
C ARG A 123 26.24 17.48 -10.05
N GLU A 124 27.06 17.53 -11.10
CA GLU A 124 26.73 16.95 -12.40
C GLU A 124 26.45 15.44 -12.29
N SER A 125 27.28 14.73 -11.51
CA SER A 125 27.08 13.29 -11.26
C SER A 125 25.73 13.01 -10.60
N ILE A 126 25.34 13.81 -9.60
CA ILE A 126 24.06 13.69 -8.91
C ILE A 126 22.90 14.02 -9.86
N ASP A 127 23.00 15.09 -10.64
CA ASP A 127 21.96 15.54 -11.57
C ASP A 127 21.67 14.48 -12.66
N ILE A 128 22.71 13.83 -13.19
CA ILE A 128 22.57 12.74 -14.15
C ILE A 128 21.77 11.58 -13.55
N ILE A 129 22.11 11.16 -12.33
CA ILE A 129 21.44 10.06 -11.64
C ILE A 129 19.99 10.43 -11.31
N TYR A 130 19.77 11.65 -10.83
CA TYR A 130 18.43 12.16 -10.51
C TYR A 130 17.52 12.18 -11.74
N ASN A 131 18.04 12.65 -12.88
CA ASN A 131 17.30 12.64 -14.15
C ASN A 131 16.98 11.22 -14.62
N LYS A 132 17.92 10.29 -14.47
CA LYS A 132 17.68 8.86 -14.75
C LYS A 132 16.59 8.29 -13.86
N LEU A 133 16.66 8.55 -12.55
CA LEU A 133 15.66 8.09 -11.58
C LEU A 133 14.26 8.60 -11.93
N GLN A 134 14.12 9.91 -12.19
CA GLN A 134 12.84 10.49 -12.59
C GLN A 134 12.28 9.85 -13.85
N LYS A 135 13.12 9.66 -14.87
CA LYS A 135 12.71 9.03 -16.14
C LYS A 135 12.27 7.58 -15.93
N THR A 136 13.03 6.79 -15.16
CA THR A 136 12.69 5.40 -14.84
C THR A 136 11.37 5.32 -14.08
N LEU A 137 11.16 6.16 -13.07
CA LEU A 137 9.93 6.17 -12.28
C LEU A 137 8.73 6.62 -13.12
N ASN A 138 8.89 7.62 -13.99
CA ASN A 138 7.86 8.06 -14.93
C ASN A 138 7.44 6.95 -15.90
N GLN A 139 8.40 6.19 -16.43
CA GLN A 139 8.12 5.01 -17.26
C GLN A 139 7.37 3.89 -16.50
N LYS A 140 7.52 3.82 -15.17
CA LYS A 140 6.75 2.92 -14.30
C LYS A 140 5.43 3.53 -13.81
N GLY A 141 5.03 4.67 -14.36
CA GLY A 141 3.73 5.31 -14.11
C GLY A 141 3.74 6.37 -13.00
N LEU A 142 4.88 6.67 -12.38
CA LEU A 142 4.98 7.71 -11.36
C LEU A 142 5.18 9.09 -12.01
N ALA A 143 4.16 9.94 -12.00
CA ALA A 143 4.21 11.28 -12.59
C ALA A 143 4.13 12.37 -11.52
N PRO A 144 4.99 13.41 -11.56
CA PRO A 144 4.88 14.54 -10.64
C PRO A 144 3.66 15.40 -10.96
N MET A 145 3.09 16.03 -9.93
CA MET A 145 2.08 17.09 -10.08
C MET A 145 2.73 18.42 -10.46
N GLU A 146 2.02 19.24 -11.24
CA GLU A 146 2.38 20.63 -11.50
C GLU A 146 1.42 21.54 -10.72
N ALA A 147 1.82 21.91 -9.51
CA ALA A 147 0.97 22.68 -8.59
C ALA A 147 1.26 24.19 -8.62
N LYS A 148 2.53 24.58 -8.74
CA LYS A 148 2.96 25.97 -8.61
C LYS A 148 2.36 26.89 -9.68
N GLY A 149 1.75 28.00 -9.26
CA GLY A 149 1.08 28.96 -10.13
C GLY A 149 -0.33 28.54 -10.59
N GLY A 150 -0.73 27.29 -10.32
CA GLY A 150 -2.04 26.76 -10.65
C GLY A 150 -3.13 27.12 -9.63
N ALA A 151 -4.36 26.69 -9.93
CA ALA A 151 -5.48 26.78 -9.00
C ALA A 151 -5.37 25.70 -7.91
N PHE A 152 -5.82 26.03 -6.70
CA PHE A 152 -5.91 25.06 -5.63
C PHE A 152 -7.11 24.14 -5.82
N ASP A 153 -6.82 22.84 -5.96
CA ASP A 153 -7.78 21.75 -5.90
C ASP A 153 -7.59 20.90 -4.63
N PRO A 154 -8.59 20.77 -3.73
CA PRO A 154 -8.53 19.91 -2.53
C PRO A 154 -8.35 18.42 -2.82
N ASP A 155 -8.74 17.94 -4.01
CA ASP A 155 -8.57 16.53 -4.39
C ASP A 155 -7.12 16.21 -4.81
N LEU A 156 -6.32 17.24 -5.07
CA LEU A 156 -4.93 17.11 -5.55
C LEU A 156 -3.91 17.68 -4.57
N HIS A 157 -4.32 18.63 -3.73
CA HIS A 157 -3.40 19.44 -2.94
C HIS A 157 -3.80 19.54 -1.46
N GLU A 158 -2.78 19.64 -0.63
CA GLU A 158 -2.88 19.92 0.80
C GLU A 158 -2.33 21.33 1.07
N ALA A 159 -3.22 22.27 1.44
CA ALA A 159 -2.80 23.64 1.77
C ALA A 159 -2.21 23.69 3.18
N ILE A 160 -0.91 23.98 3.29
CA ILE A 160 -0.20 24.03 4.57
C ILE A 160 -0.30 25.41 5.22
N THR A 161 -0.19 26.46 4.43
CA THR A 161 -0.24 27.84 4.92
C THR A 161 -0.62 28.81 3.80
N GLN A 162 -0.87 30.06 4.18
CA GLN A 162 -1.09 31.17 3.28
C GLN A 162 -0.06 32.26 3.53
N ILE A 163 0.41 32.88 2.45
CA ILE A 163 1.30 34.05 2.51
C ILE A 163 0.71 35.19 1.68
N PRO A 164 1.06 36.46 1.97
CA PRO A 164 0.67 37.57 1.10
C PRO A 164 1.08 37.27 -0.34
N ALA A 165 0.14 37.38 -1.28
CA ALA A 165 0.43 37.08 -2.68
C ALA A 165 1.55 37.99 -3.21
N PRO A 166 2.65 37.43 -3.79
CA PRO A 166 3.75 38.25 -4.31
C PRO A 166 3.37 39.00 -5.59
N SER A 167 2.26 38.62 -6.23
CA SER A 167 1.63 39.33 -7.34
C SER A 167 0.12 39.15 -7.30
N GLU A 168 -0.62 40.08 -7.91
CA GLU A 168 -2.09 39.98 -8.02
C GLU A 168 -2.55 38.70 -8.74
N GLU A 169 -1.75 38.18 -9.69
CA GLU A 169 -2.06 36.96 -10.44
C GLU A 169 -2.05 35.68 -9.59
N LEU A 170 -1.34 35.73 -8.45
CA LEU A 170 -1.18 34.61 -7.52
C LEU A 170 -2.14 34.69 -6.32
N LYS A 171 -2.98 35.71 -6.25
CA LYS A 171 -4.01 35.82 -5.23
C LYS A 171 -5.03 34.70 -5.37
N GLY A 172 -5.23 33.94 -4.31
CA GLY A 172 -6.07 32.74 -4.28
C GLY A 172 -5.48 31.52 -5.03
N LYS A 173 -4.22 31.59 -5.48
CA LYS A 173 -3.54 30.50 -6.20
C LYS A 173 -2.38 29.93 -5.40
N ILE A 174 -1.81 28.84 -5.91
CA ILE A 174 -0.63 28.21 -5.32
C ILE A 174 0.60 29.07 -5.66
N VAL A 175 1.21 29.64 -4.63
CA VAL A 175 2.43 30.44 -4.74
C VAL A 175 3.66 29.53 -4.79
N ASP A 176 3.67 28.47 -3.99
CA ASP A 176 4.78 27.51 -3.96
C ASP A 176 4.34 26.10 -3.57
N GLU A 177 5.16 25.13 -3.94
CA GLU A 177 5.00 23.71 -3.61
C GLU A 177 6.14 23.29 -2.68
N VAL A 178 5.81 22.99 -1.42
CA VAL A 178 6.77 22.59 -0.39
C VAL A 178 7.18 21.13 -0.56
N GLU A 179 6.22 20.27 -0.87
CA GLU A 179 6.47 18.86 -1.18
C GLU A 179 5.73 18.47 -2.46
N LYS A 180 6.47 17.83 -3.37
CA LYS A 180 5.93 17.45 -4.67
C LYS A 180 4.74 16.50 -4.56
N GLY A 181 3.65 16.78 -5.25
CA GLY A 181 2.59 15.79 -5.45
C GLY A 181 2.98 14.73 -6.48
N TYR A 182 2.38 13.53 -6.40
CA TYR A 182 2.63 12.45 -7.35
C TYR A 182 1.36 11.63 -7.66
N TYR A 183 1.23 11.30 -8.94
CA TYR A 183 0.31 10.31 -9.48
C TYR A 183 1.01 8.98 -9.74
N LEU A 184 0.30 7.88 -9.56
CA LEU A 184 0.66 6.56 -10.07
C LEU A 184 -0.42 6.10 -11.05
N GLY A 185 -0.13 6.18 -12.34
CA GLY A 185 -1.18 6.13 -13.37
C GLY A 185 -2.18 7.27 -13.13
N ASP A 186 -3.46 6.93 -12.98
CA ASP A 186 -4.53 7.91 -12.76
C ASP A 186 -4.80 8.19 -11.27
N LYS A 187 -4.10 7.51 -10.35
CA LYS A 187 -4.36 7.61 -8.90
C LYS A 187 -3.40 8.59 -8.23
N VAL A 188 -3.93 9.52 -7.44
CA VAL A 188 -3.13 10.31 -6.50
C VAL A 188 -2.57 9.39 -5.41
N ILE A 189 -1.25 9.28 -5.32
CA ILE A 189 -0.57 8.54 -4.24
C ILE A 189 0.06 9.47 -3.21
N ARG A 190 0.23 10.75 -3.55
CA ARG A 190 0.66 11.81 -2.65
C ARG A 190 0.13 13.15 -3.14
N HIS A 191 -0.64 13.84 -2.30
CA HIS A 191 -1.08 15.20 -2.57
C HIS A 191 0.11 16.17 -2.52
N ALA A 192 0.10 17.21 -3.35
CA ALA A 192 1.12 18.25 -3.26
C ALA A 192 0.87 19.12 -2.03
N LYS A 193 1.90 19.34 -1.21
CA LYS A 193 1.80 20.30 -0.10
C LYS A 193 2.11 21.69 -0.62
N VAL A 194 1.14 22.59 -0.52
CA VAL A 194 1.19 23.88 -1.20
C VAL A 194 1.00 25.06 -0.25
N VAL A 195 1.55 26.20 -0.67
CA VAL A 195 1.36 27.50 -0.03
C VAL A 195 0.45 28.34 -0.92
N LEU A 196 -0.62 28.89 -0.35
CA LEU A 196 -1.56 29.73 -1.09
C LEU A 196 -1.24 31.22 -0.94
N GLY A 197 -1.55 32.00 -1.97
CA GLY A 197 -1.51 33.46 -1.92
C GLY A 197 -2.82 34.01 -1.36
N ALA A 198 -2.75 34.78 -0.28
CA ALA A 198 -3.88 35.52 0.29
C ALA A 198 -4.00 36.94 -0.31
#